data_AF-A0AAU8K923-F1
#
_entry.id   AF-A0AAU8K923-F1
#
_cell.length_a   1.000
_cell.length_b   1.000
_cell.length_c   1.000
_cell.angle_alpha   90.00
_cell.angle_beta   90.00
_cell.angle_gamma   90.00
#
_symmetry.space_group_name_H-M   'P 1'
#
loop_
_entity.id
_entity.type
_entity.pdbx_description
1 polymer ?
#
loop_
_entity_poly.entity_id
_entity_poly.type
_entity_poly.pdbx_seq_one_letter_code
_entity_poly.pdbx_strand_id
1 'polypeptide(L)'
;MSIFVAVLLAALLPVLIDCHRRSRAADWARTRFDAAAYGLVPAGTLDPRRAGPPGPPGQRETSQAIAAAAWGGDWRPAAAHVEAAGRDWDERWSRLELLAEIAQQDDAWLMEWRIAEPRSCDAATLVAKLSVHRAWAIRGSGYARQVPAQNMAKFRQLLPTAIEAAQRASLLGPENPGPWVVMVTAARGAQYTPRRFRPLWHGLVALPRTTTRGTGRACSTGAPSGPAPT
;
A
#
# COMPACT_ATOMS: atom_id res chain seq x y z
N MET A 1 26.42 24.42 37.45
CA MET A 1 26.27 24.62 35.99
C MET A 1 26.72 23.42 35.15
N SER A 2 27.67 22.58 35.57
CA SER A 2 28.14 21.42 34.77
C SER A 2 27.11 20.32 34.53
N ILE A 3 26.19 20.07 35.46
CA ILE A 3 25.20 18.99 35.34
C ILE A 3 24.14 19.32 34.26
N PHE A 4 23.68 20.56 34.20
CA PHE A 4 22.72 21.01 33.18
C PHE A 4 23.30 20.96 31.77
N VAL A 5 24.57 21.32 31.59
CA VAL A 5 25.28 21.24 30.30
C VAL A 5 25.47 19.79 29.87
N ALA A 6 25.80 18.89 30.80
CA ALA A 6 25.95 17.46 30.51
C ALA A 6 24.62 16.79 30.10
N VAL A 7 23.50 17.15 30.75
CA VAL A 7 22.16 16.64 30.40
C VAL A 7 21.68 17.18 29.05
N LEU A 8 21.93 18.47 28.75
CA LEU A 8 21.64 19.07 27.43
C LEU A 8 22.47 18.42 26.32
N LEU A 9 23.76 18.19 26.53
CA LEU A 9 24.61 17.47 25.58
C LEU A 9 24.14 16.03 25.38
N ALA A 10 23.80 15.30 26.46
CA ALA A 10 23.29 13.93 26.35
C ALA A 10 21.94 13.84 25.62
N ALA A 11 21.12 14.89 25.64
CA ALA A 11 19.86 14.97 24.90
C ALA A 11 20.04 15.45 23.44
N LEU A 12 21.01 16.32 23.16
CA LEU A 12 21.27 16.87 21.83
C LEU A 12 22.14 15.94 20.97
N LEU A 13 23.10 15.21 21.55
CA LEU A 13 24.00 14.31 20.83
C LEU A 13 23.25 13.24 20.01
N PRO A 14 22.23 12.53 20.56
CA PRO A 14 21.49 11.52 19.80
C PRO A 14 20.71 12.13 18.64
N VAL A 15 20.15 13.33 18.84
CA VAL A 15 19.41 14.07 17.80
C VAL A 15 20.34 14.53 16.68
N LEU A 16 21.52 15.05 17.03
CA LEU A 16 22.53 15.46 16.06
C LEU A 16 23.10 14.25 15.32
N ILE A 17 23.33 13.12 15.99
CA ILE A 17 23.78 11.87 15.37
C ILE A 17 22.71 11.31 14.42
N ASP A 18 21.43 11.31 14.81
CA ASP A 18 20.32 10.85 13.95
C ASP A 18 20.11 11.78 12.74
N CYS A 19 20.16 13.10 12.94
CA CYS A 19 20.13 14.09 11.85
C CYS A 19 21.32 13.92 10.90
N HIS A 20 22.53 13.75 11.44
CA HIS A 20 23.73 13.57 10.63
C HIS A 20 23.72 12.23 9.88
N ARG A 21 23.27 11.14 10.51
CA ARG A 21 23.10 9.83 9.86
C ARG A 21 22.07 9.91 8.73
N ARG A 22 20.96 10.64 8.92
CA ARG A 22 19.94 10.84 7.89
C ARG A 22 20.41 11.71 6.75
N SER A 23 21.11 12.81 7.04
CA SER A 23 21.75 13.65 6.01
C SER A 23 22.72 12.82 5.19
N ARG A 24 23.59 12.04 5.85
CA ARG A 24 24.52 11.16 5.16
C ARG A 24 23.84 10.07 4.34
N ALA A 25 22.73 9.51 4.80
CA ALA A 25 21.97 8.50 4.04
C ALA A 25 21.32 9.12 2.79
N ALA A 26 20.76 10.33 2.91
CA ALA A 26 20.20 11.07 1.79
C ALA A 26 21.28 11.51 0.79
N ASP A 27 22.44 11.95 1.28
CA ASP A 27 23.60 12.28 0.45
C ASP A 27 24.15 11.04 -0.23
N TRP A 28 24.31 9.93 0.50
CA TRP A 28 24.74 8.64 -0.06
C TRP A 28 23.78 8.15 -1.15
N ALA A 29 22.46 8.23 -0.93
CA ALA A 29 21.46 7.86 -1.92
C ALA A 29 21.50 8.76 -3.16
N ARG A 30 21.86 10.04 -3.01
CA ARG A 30 21.98 10.97 -4.14
C ARG A 30 23.29 10.85 -4.91
N THR A 31 24.40 10.56 -4.23
CA THR A 31 25.74 10.61 -4.84
C THR A 31 26.37 9.25 -5.10
N ARG A 32 25.87 8.18 -4.47
CA ARG A 32 26.51 6.84 -4.50
C ARG A 32 25.56 5.69 -4.86
N PHE A 33 24.25 5.90 -4.81
CA PHE A 33 23.30 4.88 -5.21
C PHE A 33 23.09 4.94 -6.73
N ASP A 34 23.68 3.96 -7.42
CA ASP A 34 23.39 3.73 -8.83
C ASP A 34 22.11 2.89 -8.96
N ALA A 35 21.00 3.56 -9.29
CA ALA A 35 19.71 2.90 -9.48
C ALA A 35 19.75 1.86 -10.62
N ALA A 36 20.51 2.13 -11.69
CA ALA A 36 20.56 1.28 -12.87
C ALA A 36 21.20 -0.08 -12.56
N ALA A 37 22.19 -0.11 -11.65
CA ALA A 37 22.82 -1.35 -11.18
C ALA A 37 21.84 -2.33 -10.50
N TYR A 38 20.66 -1.86 -10.06
CA TYR A 38 19.60 -2.66 -9.45
C TYR A 38 18.35 -2.81 -10.33
N GLY A 39 18.44 -2.45 -11.60
CA GLY A 39 17.30 -2.49 -12.54
C GLY A 39 16.23 -1.44 -12.24
N LEU A 40 16.55 -0.40 -11.46
CA LEU A 40 15.68 0.73 -11.21
C LEU A 40 15.97 1.87 -12.19
N VAL A 41 14.95 2.67 -12.48
CA VAL A 41 15.07 3.84 -13.35
C VAL A 41 15.91 4.92 -12.65
N PRO A 42 16.95 5.51 -13.31
CA PRO A 42 17.76 6.58 -12.73
C PRO A 42 16.92 7.78 -12.27
N ALA A 43 17.26 8.34 -11.11
CA ALA A 43 16.49 9.42 -10.49
C ALA A 43 16.29 10.64 -11.41
N GLY A 44 17.30 11.01 -12.21
CA GLY A 44 17.22 12.15 -13.15
C GLY A 44 16.28 11.92 -14.35
N THR A 45 15.82 10.70 -14.56
CA THR A 45 14.89 10.34 -15.65
C THR A 45 13.45 10.14 -15.17
N LEU A 46 13.21 10.16 -13.85
CA LEU A 46 11.87 10.13 -13.27
C LEU A 46 11.20 11.49 -13.47
N ASP A 47 9.97 11.51 -13.98
CA ASP A 47 9.14 12.73 -14.00
C ASP A 47 8.39 12.84 -12.66
N PRO A 48 8.78 13.77 -11.75
CA PRO A 48 8.15 13.88 -10.43
C PRO A 48 6.70 14.36 -10.50
N ARG A 49 6.24 14.86 -11.65
CA ARG A 49 4.85 15.30 -11.86
C ARG A 49 3.92 14.15 -12.21
N ARG A 50 4.46 12.96 -12.49
CA ARG A 50 3.69 11.76 -12.79
C ARG A 50 3.85 10.76 -11.65
N ALA A 51 2.73 10.23 -11.15
CA ALA A 51 2.75 9.18 -10.14
C ALA A 51 3.29 7.84 -10.68
N GLY A 52 3.27 7.65 -11.99
CA GLY A 52 3.71 6.42 -12.65
C GLY A 52 3.69 6.54 -14.18
N PRO A 53 3.97 5.44 -14.90
CA PRO A 53 3.81 5.39 -16.35
C PRO A 53 2.35 5.69 -16.74
N PRO A 54 2.09 6.21 -17.95
CA PRO A 54 0.73 6.36 -18.44
C PRO A 54 0.05 4.99 -18.44
N GLY A 55 -1.15 4.93 -17.84
CA GLY A 55 -1.95 3.72 -17.85
C GLY A 55 -2.52 3.39 -19.23
N PRO A 56 -3.18 2.23 -19.38
CA PRO A 56 -3.85 1.85 -20.62
C PRO A 56 -4.86 2.93 -21.06
N PRO A 57 -5.06 3.12 -22.38
CA PRO A 57 -6.14 3.96 -22.88
C PRO A 57 -7.50 3.52 -22.29
N GLY A 58 -8.36 4.48 -21.94
CA GLY A 58 -9.69 4.16 -21.37
C GLY A 58 -9.70 3.88 -19.86
N GLN A 59 -8.54 3.81 -19.20
CA GLN A 59 -8.48 3.49 -17.76
C GLN A 59 -9.16 4.55 -16.90
N ARG A 60 -9.01 5.83 -17.24
CA ARG A 60 -9.62 6.95 -16.51
C ARG A 60 -11.13 6.93 -16.65
N GLU A 61 -11.62 6.73 -17.87
CA GLU A 61 -13.04 6.65 -18.20
C GLU A 61 -13.70 5.47 -17.49
N THR A 62 -13.02 4.32 -17.46
CA THR A 62 -13.47 3.12 -16.73
C THR A 62 -13.54 3.39 -15.22
N SER A 63 -12.49 3.98 -14.65
CA SER A 63 -12.46 4.32 -13.22
C SER A 63 -13.57 5.31 -12.84
N GLN A 64 -13.81 6.30 -13.70
CA GLN A 64 -14.88 7.28 -13.52
C GLN A 64 -16.27 6.64 -13.63
N ALA A 65 -16.46 5.71 -14.56
CA ALA A 65 -17.73 4.99 -14.71
C ALA A 65 -18.04 4.11 -13.48
N ILE A 66 -17.02 3.42 -12.94
CA ILE A 66 -17.16 2.64 -11.69
C ILE A 66 -17.52 3.57 -10.52
N ALA A 67 -16.82 4.71 -10.39
CA ALA A 67 -17.10 5.68 -9.33
C ALA A 67 -18.52 6.25 -9.44
N ALA A 68 -18.95 6.63 -10.64
CA ALA A 68 -20.29 7.16 -10.88
C ALA A 68 -21.38 6.14 -10.53
N ALA A 69 -21.21 4.87 -10.92
CA ALA A 69 -22.16 3.81 -10.55
C ALA A 69 -22.19 3.57 -9.04
N ALA A 70 -21.03 3.51 -8.39
CA ALA A 70 -20.91 3.32 -6.96
C ALA A 70 -21.58 4.45 -6.18
N TRP A 71 -21.32 5.72 -6.52
CA TRP A 71 -22.00 6.85 -5.88
C TRP A 71 -23.49 6.96 -6.25
N GLY A 72 -23.91 6.35 -7.35
CA GLY A 72 -25.32 6.13 -7.68
C GLY A 72 -25.98 4.98 -6.90
N GLY A 73 -25.23 4.28 -6.03
CA GLY A 73 -25.71 3.16 -5.21
C GLY A 73 -25.57 1.78 -5.87
N ASP A 74 -25.06 1.69 -7.10
CA ASP A 74 -24.82 0.41 -7.76
C ASP A 74 -23.39 -0.07 -7.51
N TRP A 75 -23.26 -1.05 -6.61
CA TRP A 75 -21.98 -1.66 -6.27
C TRP A 75 -21.52 -2.72 -7.27
N ARG A 76 -22.39 -3.20 -8.17
CA ARG A 76 -22.08 -4.32 -9.06
C ARG A 76 -20.91 -4.05 -10.01
N PRO A 77 -20.76 -2.84 -10.60
CA PRO A 77 -19.58 -2.53 -11.41
C PRO A 77 -18.28 -2.57 -10.62
N ALA A 78 -18.30 -2.17 -9.34
CA ALA A 78 -17.14 -2.27 -8.46
C ALA A 78 -16.79 -3.73 -8.15
N ALA A 79 -17.79 -4.57 -7.83
CA ALA A 79 -17.59 -5.99 -7.61
C ALA A 79 -17.03 -6.69 -8.86
N ALA A 80 -17.65 -6.47 -10.02
CA ALA A 80 -17.20 -7.04 -11.30
C ALA A 80 -15.79 -6.58 -11.68
N HIS A 81 -15.43 -5.33 -11.36
CA HIS A 81 -14.09 -4.81 -11.58
C HIS A 81 -13.03 -5.63 -10.83
N VAL A 82 -13.24 -5.89 -9.54
CA VAL A 82 -12.31 -6.70 -8.73
C VAL A 82 -12.33 -8.16 -9.16
N GLU A 83 -13.50 -8.72 -9.45
CA GLU A 83 -13.66 -10.10 -9.91
C GLU A 83 -12.88 -10.38 -11.19
N ALA A 84 -12.88 -9.44 -12.14
CA ALA A 84 -12.20 -9.58 -13.42
C ALA A 84 -10.67 -9.68 -13.33
N ALA A 85 -10.05 -9.44 -12.16
CA ALA A 85 -8.64 -9.75 -11.92
C ALA A 85 -8.40 -11.26 -11.70
N GLY A 86 -9.46 -12.04 -11.45
CA GLY A 86 -9.36 -13.48 -11.21
C GLY A 86 -8.48 -13.79 -10.01
N ARG A 87 -7.48 -14.66 -10.21
CA ARG A 87 -6.46 -15.03 -9.21
C ARG A 87 -5.13 -14.28 -9.37
N ASP A 88 -5.09 -13.25 -10.21
CA ASP A 88 -3.96 -12.33 -10.21
C ASP A 88 -4.09 -11.42 -8.98
N TRP A 89 -3.45 -11.83 -7.88
CA TRP A 89 -3.62 -11.16 -6.59
C TRP A 89 -3.05 -9.75 -6.56
N ASP A 90 -2.00 -9.47 -7.35
CA ASP A 90 -1.40 -8.14 -7.44
C ASP A 90 -2.34 -7.20 -8.20
N GLU A 91 -2.87 -7.64 -9.35
CA GLU A 91 -3.88 -6.89 -10.10
C GLU A 91 -5.16 -6.71 -9.25
N ARG A 92 -5.63 -7.76 -8.59
CA ARG A 92 -6.81 -7.70 -7.72
C ARG A 92 -6.63 -6.70 -6.58
N TRP A 93 -5.46 -6.66 -5.95
CA TRP A 93 -5.14 -5.67 -4.94
C TRP A 93 -5.14 -4.25 -5.53
N SER A 94 -4.51 -4.04 -6.69
CA SER A 94 -4.53 -2.74 -7.38
C SER A 94 -5.94 -2.24 -7.69
N ARG A 95 -6.85 -3.14 -8.09
CA ARG A 95 -8.27 -2.80 -8.31
C ARG A 95 -8.99 -2.46 -7.01
N LEU A 96 -8.68 -3.16 -5.93
CA LEU A 96 -9.23 -2.87 -4.61
C LEU A 96 -8.74 -1.51 -4.06
N GLU A 97 -7.52 -1.10 -4.39
CA GLU A 97 -7.00 0.24 -4.07
C GLU A 97 -7.85 1.34 -4.71
N LEU A 98 -8.18 1.21 -6.00
CA LEU A 98 -9.09 2.14 -6.68
C LEU A 98 -10.44 2.22 -5.96
N LEU A 99 -11.03 1.07 -5.60
CA LEU A 99 -12.31 1.07 -4.89
C LEU A 99 -12.22 1.72 -3.50
N ALA A 100 -11.07 1.62 -2.82
CA ALA A 100 -10.85 2.29 -1.55
C ALA A 100 -10.73 3.80 -1.70
N GLU A 101 -10.19 4.29 -2.81
CA GLU A 101 -10.21 5.72 -3.15
C GLU A 101 -11.65 6.21 -3.36
N ILE A 102 -12.45 5.48 -4.14
CA ILE A 102 -13.87 5.80 -4.40
C ILE A 102 -14.67 5.80 -3.09
N ALA A 103 -14.48 4.78 -2.24
CA ALA A 103 -15.21 4.62 -0.99
C ALA A 103 -14.78 5.58 0.13
N GLN A 104 -13.63 6.25 0.01
CA GLN A 104 -13.27 7.31 0.96
C GLN A 104 -14.16 8.55 0.83
N GLN A 105 -14.77 8.77 -0.34
CA GLN A 105 -15.72 9.85 -0.56
C GLN A 105 -17.12 9.49 -0.05
N ASP A 106 -17.60 8.29 -0.39
CA ASP A 106 -18.87 7.73 0.09
C ASP A 106 -18.80 6.19 0.04
N ASP A 107 -19.06 5.53 1.17
CA ASP A 107 -19.04 4.07 1.32
C ASP A 107 -20.43 3.42 1.48
N ALA A 108 -21.52 4.15 1.24
CA ALA A 108 -22.88 3.60 1.33
C ALA A 108 -23.07 2.38 0.41
N TRP A 109 -22.60 2.47 -0.84
CA TRP A 109 -22.62 1.37 -1.81
C TRP A 109 -21.84 0.14 -1.34
N LEU A 110 -20.76 0.34 -0.59
CA LEU A 110 -19.97 -0.75 -0.03
C LEU A 110 -20.74 -1.45 1.09
N MET A 111 -21.49 -0.72 1.91
CA MET A 111 -22.36 -1.33 2.92
C MET A 111 -23.46 -2.16 2.26
N GLU A 112 -24.08 -1.66 1.19
CA GLU A 112 -25.04 -2.43 0.38
C GLU A 112 -24.39 -3.69 -0.22
N TRP A 113 -23.16 -3.60 -0.73
CA TRP A 113 -22.42 -4.76 -1.20
C TRP A 113 -22.19 -5.78 -0.07
N ARG A 114 -21.84 -5.33 1.16
CA ARG A 114 -21.68 -6.21 2.32
C ARG A 114 -22.97 -6.91 2.73
N ILE A 115 -24.11 -6.24 2.60
CA ILE A 115 -25.43 -6.79 2.91
C ILE A 115 -25.85 -7.80 1.85
N ALA A 116 -25.70 -7.44 0.57
CA ALA A 116 -26.08 -8.28 -0.56
C ALA A 116 -25.20 -9.53 -0.69
N GLU A 117 -23.89 -9.40 -0.42
CA GLU A 117 -22.92 -10.50 -0.50
C GLU A 117 -22.13 -10.68 0.81
N PRO A 118 -22.75 -11.21 1.88
CA PRO A 118 -22.09 -11.32 3.19
C PRO A 118 -20.82 -12.19 3.18
N ARG A 119 -20.68 -13.09 2.20
CA ARG A 119 -19.51 -13.97 2.04
C ARG A 119 -18.42 -13.42 1.11
N SER A 120 -18.61 -12.24 0.52
CA SER A 120 -17.58 -11.62 -0.33
C SER A 120 -16.34 -11.24 0.49
N CYS A 121 -15.22 -11.90 0.20
CA CYS A 121 -13.91 -11.60 0.79
C CYS A 121 -13.44 -10.19 0.39
N ASP A 122 -13.62 -9.78 -0.87
CA ASP A 122 -13.16 -8.48 -1.36
C ASP A 122 -13.89 -7.34 -0.67
N ALA A 123 -15.22 -7.42 -0.57
CA ALA A 123 -16.01 -6.39 0.10
C ALA A 123 -15.64 -6.29 1.59
N ALA A 124 -15.48 -7.43 2.28
CA ALA A 124 -15.04 -7.45 3.68
C ALA A 124 -13.62 -6.86 3.85
N THR A 125 -12.72 -7.16 2.92
CA THR A 125 -11.34 -6.61 2.89
C THR A 125 -11.37 -5.09 2.70
N LEU A 126 -12.22 -4.60 1.80
CA LEU A 126 -12.36 -3.17 1.51
C LEU A 126 -12.85 -2.40 2.74
N VAL A 127 -13.81 -2.94 3.49
CA VAL A 127 -14.26 -2.35 4.77
C VAL A 127 -13.13 -2.29 5.80
N ALA A 128 -12.35 -3.36 5.94
CA ALA A 128 -11.21 -3.39 6.85
C ALA A 128 -10.14 -2.37 6.43
N LYS A 129 -9.86 -2.27 5.13
CA LYS A 129 -8.94 -1.28 4.55
C LYS A 129 -9.41 0.15 4.83
N LEU A 130 -10.68 0.48 4.56
CA LEU A 130 -11.23 1.81 4.86
C LEU A 130 -11.13 2.16 6.35
N SER A 131 -11.28 1.19 7.23
CA SER A 131 -11.08 1.40 8.68
C SER A 131 -9.65 1.82 9.00
N VAL A 132 -8.66 1.23 8.31
CA VAL A 132 -7.25 1.68 8.40
C VAL A 132 -7.09 3.10 7.83
N HIS A 133 -7.67 3.41 6.66
CA HIS A 133 -7.61 4.75 6.07
C HIS A 133 -8.21 5.82 6.99
N ARG A 134 -9.37 5.54 7.61
CA ARG A 134 -10.02 6.42 8.60
C ARG A 134 -9.12 6.67 9.81
N ALA A 135 -8.44 5.64 10.32
CA ALA A 135 -7.47 5.79 11.40
C ALA A 135 -6.32 6.72 10.98
N TRP A 136 -5.76 6.54 9.77
CA TRP A 136 -4.70 7.41 9.24
C TRP A 136 -5.16 8.85 9.03
N ALA A 137 -6.40 9.06 8.57
CA ALA A 137 -6.97 10.39 8.43
C ALA A 137 -7.03 11.13 9.78
N ILE A 138 -7.40 10.43 10.86
CA ILE A 138 -7.40 10.97 12.22
C ILE A 138 -5.98 11.32 12.69
N ARG A 139 -5.00 10.47 12.40
CA ARG A 139 -3.58 10.76 12.72
C ARG A 139 -3.10 12.01 11.99
N GLY A 140 -3.57 12.20 10.75
CA GLY A 140 -3.11 13.24 9.83
C GLY A 140 -1.79 12.87 9.11
N SER A 141 -1.40 13.72 8.17
CA SER A 141 -0.23 13.54 7.29
C SER A 141 1.11 13.93 7.92
N GLY A 142 1.10 14.55 9.11
CA GLY A 142 2.31 15.01 9.79
C GLY A 142 3.27 13.89 10.19
N TYR A 143 4.55 14.26 10.37
CA TYR A 143 5.53 13.36 10.98
C TYR A 143 5.13 13.02 12.41
N ALA A 144 5.57 11.88 12.95
CA ALA A 144 5.16 11.41 14.27
C ALA A 144 5.37 12.45 15.40
N ARG A 145 6.42 13.27 15.32
CA ARG A 145 6.71 14.37 16.27
C ARG A 145 5.77 15.59 16.15
N GLN A 146 5.05 15.70 15.04
CA GLN A 146 4.12 16.80 14.74
C GLN A 146 2.66 16.40 14.97
N VAL A 147 2.37 15.11 15.13
CA VAL A 147 1.01 14.62 15.37
C VAL A 147 0.63 14.89 16.84
N PRO A 148 -0.50 15.56 17.11
CA PRO A 148 -1.00 15.72 18.47
C PRO A 148 -1.13 14.37 19.20
N ALA A 149 -0.72 14.32 20.47
CA ALA A 149 -0.71 13.08 21.24
C ALA A 149 -2.09 12.38 21.27
N GLN A 150 -3.17 13.15 21.33
CA GLN A 150 -4.56 12.66 21.29
C GLN A 150 -4.88 11.95 19.96
N ASN A 151 -4.51 12.55 18.82
CA ASN A 151 -4.74 11.95 17.50
C ASN A 151 -3.94 10.67 17.33
N MET A 152 -2.69 10.66 17.82
CA MET A 152 -1.85 9.48 17.84
C MET A 152 -2.44 8.36 18.71
N ALA A 153 -2.99 8.68 19.89
CA ALA A 153 -3.66 7.72 20.75
C ALA A 153 -4.91 7.12 20.07
N LYS A 154 -5.77 7.97 19.50
CA LYS A 154 -6.97 7.55 18.77
C LYS A 154 -6.64 6.68 17.56
N PHE A 155 -5.60 7.06 16.80
CA PHE A 155 -5.08 6.25 15.70
C PHE A 155 -4.71 4.83 16.16
N ARG A 156 -3.89 4.69 17.21
CA ARG A 156 -3.49 3.38 17.72
C ARG A 156 -4.67 2.58 18.27
N GLN A 157 -5.65 3.24 18.87
CA GLN A 157 -6.84 2.59 19.42
C GLN A 157 -7.76 1.99 18.33
N LEU A 158 -7.81 2.58 17.14
CA LEU A 158 -8.69 2.13 16.04
C LEU A 158 -8.12 0.93 15.25
N LEU A 159 -6.79 0.78 15.21
CA LEU A 159 -6.14 -0.23 14.38
C LEU A 159 -6.43 -1.69 14.79
N PRO A 160 -6.56 -2.06 16.08
CA PRO A 160 -6.97 -3.41 16.47
C PRO A 160 -8.30 -3.84 15.84
N THR A 161 -9.31 -2.96 15.82
CA THR A 161 -10.60 -3.25 15.19
C THR A 161 -10.47 -3.47 13.68
N ALA A 162 -9.59 -2.72 13.01
CA ALA A 162 -9.30 -2.94 11.59
C ALA A 162 -8.58 -4.28 11.34
N ILE A 163 -7.68 -4.68 12.24
CA ILE A 163 -7.01 -5.99 12.20
C ILE A 163 -8.03 -7.11 12.35
N GLU A 164 -8.96 -7.02 13.32
CA GLU A 164 -10.02 -8.02 13.52
C GLU A 164 -10.98 -8.10 12.33
N ALA A 165 -11.33 -6.97 11.72
CA ALA A 165 -12.12 -6.96 10.49
C ALA A 165 -11.40 -7.67 9.34
N ALA A 166 -10.10 -7.42 9.16
CA ALA A 166 -9.28 -8.08 8.17
C ALA A 166 -9.09 -9.58 8.47
N GLN A 167 -8.95 -9.98 9.73
CA GLN A 167 -8.92 -11.39 10.12
C GLN A 167 -10.21 -12.10 9.70
N ARG A 168 -11.38 -11.50 9.96
CA ARG A 168 -12.67 -12.05 9.51
C ARG A 168 -12.75 -12.14 7.98
N ALA A 169 -12.27 -11.14 7.26
CA ALA A 169 -12.20 -11.17 5.80
C ALA A 169 -11.31 -12.32 5.29
N SER A 170 -10.18 -12.59 5.96
CA SER A 170 -9.27 -13.68 5.59
C SER A 170 -9.90 -15.08 5.67
N LEU A 171 -10.92 -15.24 6.52
CA LEU A 171 -11.66 -16.51 6.64
C LEU A 171 -12.66 -16.71 5.49
N LEU A 172 -13.07 -15.64 4.80
CA LEU A 172 -14.01 -15.69 3.67
C LEU A 172 -13.33 -16.07 2.35
N GLY A 173 -12.04 -15.78 2.21
CA GLY A 173 -11.23 -16.16 1.05
C GLY A 173 -9.81 -16.51 1.48
N PRO A 174 -9.57 -17.75 1.97
CA PRO A 174 -8.29 -18.16 2.55
C PRO A 174 -7.09 -18.03 1.60
N GLU A 175 -7.31 -18.06 0.29
CA GLU A 175 -6.30 -17.91 -0.74
C GLU A 175 -5.97 -16.44 -1.08
N ASN A 176 -6.83 -15.50 -0.68
CA ASN A 176 -6.68 -14.08 -1.01
C ASN A 176 -5.69 -13.42 -0.01
N PRO A 177 -4.57 -12.84 -0.49
CA PRO A 177 -3.61 -12.17 0.39
C PRO A 177 -4.06 -10.77 0.84
N GLY A 178 -5.08 -10.17 0.22
CA GLY A 178 -5.56 -8.81 0.52
C GLY A 178 -5.84 -8.56 2.02
N PRO A 179 -6.66 -9.39 2.70
CA PRO A 179 -6.85 -9.31 4.13
C PRO A 179 -5.56 -9.27 4.95
N TRP A 180 -4.55 -10.06 4.57
CA TRP A 180 -3.27 -10.12 5.24
C TRP A 180 -2.41 -8.87 5.04
N VAL A 181 -2.47 -8.27 3.84
CA VAL A 181 -1.84 -6.97 3.57
C VAL A 181 -2.44 -5.88 4.47
N VAL A 182 -3.77 -5.88 4.68
CA VAL A 182 -4.44 -4.96 5.60
C VAL A 182 -3.98 -5.18 7.04
N MET A 183 -3.95 -6.44 7.51
CA MET A 183 -3.49 -6.78 8.87
C MET A 183 -2.05 -6.31 9.13
N VAL A 184 -1.13 -6.59 8.21
CA VAL A 184 0.28 -6.18 8.33
C VAL A 184 0.41 -4.66 8.35
N THR A 185 -0.35 -3.97 7.49
CA THR A 185 -0.36 -2.50 7.44
C THR A 185 -0.85 -1.89 8.75
N ALA A 186 -1.98 -2.40 9.28
CA ALA A 186 -2.54 -1.94 10.54
C ALA A 186 -1.64 -2.28 11.74
N ALA A 187 -1.05 -3.47 11.79
CA ALA A 187 -0.16 -3.88 12.87
C ALA A 187 1.11 -3.03 12.95
N ARG A 188 1.65 -2.61 11.78
CA ARG A 188 2.77 -1.65 11.72
C ARG A 188 2.37 -0.29 12.29
N GLY A 189 1.20 0.23 11.91
CA GLY A 189 0.66 1.48 12.45
C GLY A 189 0.43 1.40 13.97
N ALA A 190 -0.03 0.25 14.45
CA ALA A 190 -0.30 0.00 15.87
C ALA A 190 0.98 -0.27 16.70
N GLN A 191 2.15 -0.31 16.05
CA GLN A 191 3.43 -0.63 16.68
C GLN A 191 3.41 -1.97 17.43
N TYR A 192 2.86 -3.01 16.79
CA TYR A 192 2.89 -4.35 17.35
C TYR A 192 4.33 -4.78 17.64
N THR A 193 4.54 -5.41 18.80
CA THR A 193 5.83 -6.00 19.14
C THR A 193 6.17 -7.11 18.14
N PRO A 194 7.46 -7.44 17.94
CA PRO A 194 7.86 -8.52 17.04
C PRO A 194 7.13 -9.85 17.32
N ARG A 195 6.87 -10.15 18.59
CA ARG A 195 6.10 -11.34 19.01
C ARG A 195 4.67 -11.33 18.48
N ARG A 196 3.97 -10.18 18.51
CA ARG A 196 2.60 -10.05 17.99
C ARG A 196 2.54 -9.92 16.47
N PHE A 197 3.56 -9.32 15.86
CA PHE A 197 3.62 -9.12 14.41
C PHE A 197 3.98 -10.41 13.65
N ARG A 198 4.86 -11.23 14.21
CA ARG A 198 5.40 -12.43 13.56
C ARG A 198 4.33 -13.41 13.02
N PRO A 199 3.24 -13.73 13.75
CA PRO A 199 2.18 -14.59 13.22
C PRO A 199 1.48 -14.01 11.98
N LEU A 200 1.24 -12.69 11.95
CA LEU A 200 0.63 -12.02 10.80
C LEU A 200 1.54 -12.10 9.57
N TRP A 201 2.83 -11.86 9.78
CA TRP A 201 3.82 -11.99 8.72
C TRP A 201 3.92 -13.43 8.20
N HIS A 202 3.98 -14.43 9.09
CA HIS A 202 4.05 -15.83 8.69
C HIS A 202 2.83 -16.29 7.89
N GLY A 203 1.63 -15.88 8.28
CA GLY A 203 0.44 -16.22 7.51
C GLY A 203 0.44 -15.59 6.12
N LEU A 204 0.86 -14.32 5.99
CA LEU A 204 0.98 -13.67 4.68
C LEU A 204 1.98 -14.38 3.77
N VAL A 205 3.17 -14.75 4.26
CA VAL A 205 4.20 -15.40 3.44
C VAL A 205 3.93 -16.87 3.15
N ALA A 206 3.04 -17.51 3.90
CA ALA A 206 2.61 -18.88 3.65
C ALA A 206 1.61 -18.99 2.48
N LEU A 207 1.01 -17.86 2.06
CA LEU A 207 0.07 -17.85 0.94
C LEU A 207 0.77 -18.12 -0.39
N PRO A 208 0.06 -18.78 -1.35
CA PRO A 208 0.61 -19.04 -2.67
C PRO A 208 0.99 -17.72 -3.36
N ARG A 209 2.25 -17.60 -3.79
CA ARG A 209 2.67 -16.52 -4.69
C ARG A 209 2.21 -16.87 -6.09
N THR A 210 1.10 -16.31 -6.55
CA THR A 210 0.76 -16.34 -7.98
C THR A 210 1.73 -15.43 -8.71
N THR A 211 2.85 -15.97 -9.16
CA THR A 211 3.74 -15.24 -10.07
C THR A 211 3.10 -15.29 -11.45
N THR A 212 2.11 -14.45 -11.72
CA THR A 212 1.73 -14.17 -13.11
C THR A 212 2.83 -13.29 -13.67
N ARG A 213 3.93 -13.91 -14.13
CA ARG A 213 4.91 -13.23 -14.96
C ARG A 213 4.15 -12.85 -16.24
N GLY A 214 3.63 -11.63 -16.27
CA GLY A 214 2.90 -11.10 -17.42
C GLY A 214 3.70 -11.41 -18.69
N THR A 215 3.10 -12.19 -19.58
CA THR A 215 3.58 -12.40 -20.94
C THR A 215 3.43 -11.09 -21.71
N GLY A 216 4.32 -10.14 -21.41
CA GLY A 216 4.61 -8.98 -22.24
C GLY A 216 5.69 -9.34 -23.24
N ARG A 217 5.32 -9.38 -24.51
CA ARG A 217 6.19 -9.66 -25.66
C ARG A 217 7.33 -8.64 -25.76
N ALA A 218 8.41 -9.13 -26.38
CA ALA A 218 9.40 -8.42 -27.19
C ALA A 218 10.44 -7.56 -26.45
N CYS A 219 11.48 -8.21 -25.93
CA CYS A 219 12.83 -7.72 -26.24
C CYS A 219 13.11 -8.07 -27.71
N SER A 220 12.73 -7.17 -28.62
CA SER A 220 13.29 -7.14 -29.96
C SER A 220 14.77 -6.74 -29.85
N THR A 221 15.66 -7.72 -29.77
CA THR A 221 17.06 -7.49 -30.15
C THR A 221 17.08 -7.42 -31.66
N GLY A 222 16.98 -6.20 -32.19
CA GLY A 222 17.53 -5.91 -33.51
C GLY A 222 19.04 -6.08 -33.44
N ALA A 223 19.58 -7.04 -34.18
CA ALA A 223 21.00 -7.13 -34.49
C ALA A 223 21.14 -7.07 -36.03
N PRO A 224 22.13 -6.33 -36.54
CA PRO A 224 22.20 -5.95 -37.94
C PRO A 224 22.69 -7.11 -38.82
N SER A 225 22.16 -7.13 -40.04
CA SER A 225 22.58 -7.92 -41.19
C SER A 225 24.06 -7.69 -41.51
N GLY A 226 24.83 -8.77 -41.64
CA GLY A 226 26.18 -8.79 -42.21
C GLY A 226 26.48 -10.18 -42.78
N PRO A 227 27.06 -10.31 -43.99
CA PRO A 227 27.20 -11.59 -44.68
C PRO A 227 28.40 -12.41 -44.19
N ALA A 228 28.26 -13.73 -44.28
CA ALA A 228 29.26 -14.72 -43.91
C ALA A 228 30.46 -14.75 -44.88
N PRO A 229 31.70 -14.95 -44.40
CA PRO A 229 32.80 -15.32 -45.27
C PRO A 229 32.83 -16.83 -45.52
N THR A 230 33.13 -17.16 -46.77
CA THR A 230 33.47 -18.47 -47.34
C THR A 230 34.62 -19.17 -46.63
#